data_AF-A0A0D7KAJ7-F1
#
_entry.id   AF-A0A0D7KAJ7-F1
#
_cell.length_a   1.000
_cell.length_b   1.000
_cell.length_c   1.000
_cell.angle_alpha   90.00
_cell.angle_beta   90.00
_cell.angle_gamma   90.00
#
_symmetry.space_group_name_H-M   'P 1'
#
loop_
_entity.id
_entity.type
_entity.pdbx_description
1 polymer ?
#
loop_
_entity_poly.entity_id
_entity_poly.type
_entity_poly.pdbx_seq_one_letter_code
_entity_poly.pdbx_strand_id
1 'polypeptide(L)' 'MTDRHQLTPTPVRIPPDFKAQLKAEAEANDRSLNGEILARLRSTFKVKRSNSSTPPKGPQS' A
#
# COMPACT_ATOMS: atom_id res chain seq x y z
N MET A 1 -6.52 27.16 -9.15
CA MET A 1 -7.28 25.90 -9.01
C MET A 1 -6.39 24.80 -9.57
N THR A 2 -5.74 24.00 -8.71
CA THR A 2 -4.83 22.96 -9.18
C THR A 2 -5.66 21.81 -9.73
N ASP A 3 -5.63 21.64 -11.05
CA ASP A 3 -6.15 20.47 -11.74
C ASP A 3 -5.38 19.26 -11.18
N ARG A 4 -6.00 18.57 -10.20
CA ARG A 4 -5.50 17.27 -9.76
C ARG A 4 -5.76 16.34 -10.92
N HIS A 5 -4.82 16.29 -11.86
CA HIS A 5 -4.83 15.38 -13.00
C HIS A 5 -5.32 14.01 -12.50
N GLN A 6 -6.55 13.67 -12.88
CA GLN A 6 -7.14 12.40 -12.51
C GLN A 6 -6.27 11.33 -13.15
N LEU A 7 -5.48 10.63 -12.33
CA LEU A 7 -4.64 9.55 -12.81
C LEU A 7 -5.55 8.52 -13.46
N THR A 8 -5.22 8.12 -14.69
CA THR A 8 -5.93 7.03 -15.36
C THR A 8 -5.86 5.78 -14.49
N PRO A 9 -7.00 5.15 -14.15
CA PRO A 9 -7.02 3.97 -13.30
C PRO A 9 -6.17 2.84 -13.88
N THR A 10 -5.41 2.15 -13.03
CA THR A 10 -4.77 0.88 -13.41
C THR A 10 -5.75 -0.26 -13.13
N PRO A 11 -6.29 -0.94 -14.15
CA PRO A 11 -7.24 -2.02 -13.94
C PRO A 11 -6.54 -3.24 -13.33
N VAL A 12 -7.11 -3.79 -12.25
CA VAL A 12 -6.64 -5.01 -11.59
C VAL A 12 -7.81 -5.99 -11.53
N ARG A 13 -7.55 -7.25 -11.88
CA ARG A 13 -8.55 -8.33 -11.75
C ARG A 13 -8.54 -8.79 -10.29
N ILE A 14 -9.69 -8.70 -9.63
CA ILE A 14 -9.87 -9.07 -8.23
C ILE A 14 -11.06 -10.04 -8.17
N PRO A 15 -10.91 -11.21 -7.53
CA PRO A 15 -12.03 -12.11 -7.23
C PRO A 15 -13.17 -11.39 -6.48
N PRO A 16 -14.44 -11.72 -6.75
CA PRO A 16 -15.58 -10.97 -6.21
C PRO A 16 -15.68 -11.04 -4.69
N ASP A 17 -15.40 -12.21 -4.11
CA ASP A 17 -15.32 -12.46 -2.68
C ASP A 17 -14.21 -11.61 -2.02
N PHE A 18 -13.02 -11.59 -2.62
CA PHE A 18 -11.92 -10.79 -2.10
C PHE A 18 -12.20 -9.28 -2.23
N LYS A 19 -12.88 -8.85 -3.30
CA LYS A 19 -13.34 -7.46 -3.44
C LYS A 19 -14.36 -7.09 -2.37
N ALA A 20 -15.27 -8.00 -2.01
CA ALA A 20 -16.25 -7.77 -0.94
C ALA A 20 -15.55 -7.61 0.42
N GLN A 21 -14.56 -8.48 0.70
CA GLN A 21 -13.74 -8.36 1.90
C GLN A 21 -13.01 -7.00 1.96
N LEU A 22 -12.36 -6.58 0.87
CA LEU A 22 -11.68 -5.28 0.80
C LEU A 22 -12.62 -4.08 1.03
N LYS A 23 -13.89 -4.19 0.62
CA LYS A 23 -14.90 -3.14 0.90
C LYS A 23 -15.28 -3.09 2.37
N ALA A 24 -15.56 -4.24 2.99
CA ALA A 24 -15.90 -4.30 4.40
C ALA A 24 -14.75 -3.75 5.28
N GLU A 25 -13.51 -4.08 4.93
CA GLU A 25 -12.33 -3.54 5.61
C GLU A 25 -12.16 -2.03 5.38
N ALA A 26 -12.50 -1.51 4.20
CA ALA A 26 -12.45 -0.08 3.93
C ALA A 26 -13.48 0.68 4.78
N GLU A 27 -14.71 0.16 4.89
CA GLU A 27 -15.78 0.71 5.74
C GLU A 27 -15.37 0.68 7.21
N ALA A 28 -14.86 -0.44 7.71
CA ALA A 28 -14.41 -0.57 9.10
C ALA A 28 -13.26 0.37 9.47
N ASN A 29 -12.50 0.86 8.50
CA ASN A 29 -11.36 1.76 8.69
C ASN A 29 -11.65 3.23 8.29
N ASP A 30 -12.92 3.59 8.02
CA ASP A 30 -13.32 4.92 7.53
C ASP A 30 -12.51 5.39 6.30
N ARG A 31 -12.31 4.48 5.34
CA ARG A 31 -11.56 4.72 4.09
C ARG A 31 -12.40 4.43 2.85
N SER A 32 -12.03 5.06 1.74
CA SER A 32 -12.47 4.58 0.43
C SER A 32 -11.77 3.25 0.09
N LEU A 33 -12.38 2.45 -0.79
CA LEU A 33 -11.77 1.20 -1.27
C LEU A 33 -10.35 1.41 -1.83
N ASN A 34 -10.13 2.49 -2.60
CA ASN A 34 -8.81 2.83 -3.12
C ASN A 34 -7.83 3.20 -1.99
N GLY A 35 -8.30 3.96 -0.99
CA GLY A 35 -7.50 4.32 0.19
C GLY A 35 -7.05 3.09 0.97
N GLU A 36 -7.93 2.11 1.13
CA GLU A 36 -7.62 0.86 1.83
C GLU A 36 -6.62 -0.01 1.05
N ILE A 37 -6.80 -0.16 -0.26
CA ILE A 37 -5.83 -0.86 -1.13
C ILE A 37 -4.45 -0.22 -1.01
N LEU A 38 -4.36 1.11 -1.09
CA LEU A 38 -3.10 1.83 -0.97
C LEU A 38 -2.47 1.68 0.42
N ALA A 39 -3.27 1.69 1.50
CA ALA A 39 -2.78 1.50 2.85
C ALA A 39 -2.11 0.13 3.03
N ARG A 40 -2.77 -0.94 2.55
CA ARG A 40 -2.22 -2.31 2.56
C ARG A 40 -0.96 -2.44 1.71
N LEU A 41 -0.95 -1.90 0.48
CA LEU A 41 0.24 -1.94 -0.37
C LEU A 41 1.42 -1.18 0.26
N ARG A 42 1.17 -0.03 0.89
CA ARG A 42 2.24 0.72 1.57
C ARG A 42 2.80 -0.03 2.77
N SER A 43 2.00 -0.78 3.52
CA SER A 43 2.48 -1.53 4.68
C SER A 43 3.45 -2.65 4.27
N THR A 44 3.21 -3.35 3.15
CA THR A 44 4.12 -4.39 2.66
C THR A 44 5.49 -3.85 2.25
N PHE A 45 5.54 -2.65 1.67
CA PHE A 45 6.81 -2.01 1.29
C PHE A 45 7.60 -1.44 2.47
N LYS A 46 6.92 -0.97 3.53
CA LYS A 46 7.58 -0.47 4.75
C LYS A 46 8.32 -1.58 5.48
N VAL A 47 7.70 -2.75 5.61
CA VAL A 47 8.29 -3.94 6.27
C VAL A 47 9.54 -4.44 5.53
N LYS A 48 9.58 -4.33 4.20
CA LYS A 48 10.76 -4.73 3.42
C LYS A 48 11.99 -3.87 3.70
N ARG A 49 11.82 -2.60 4.08
CA ARG A 49 12.93 -1.65 4.33
C ARG A 49 13.58 -1.83 5.71
N SER A 50 12.86 -2.36 6.69
CA SER A 50 13.42 -2.64 8.03
C SER A 50 14.23 -3.93 8.10
N ASN A 51 14.06 -4.84 7.13
CA ASN A 51 14.72 -6.15 7.16
C ASN A 51 16.06 -6.18 6.41
N SER A 52 16.55 -5.04 5.90
CA SER A 52 17.80 -4.91 5.15
C SER A 52 18.85 -4.03 5.83
N SER A 53 18.83 -3.91 7.16
CA SER A 53 19.91 -3.27 7.93
C SER A 53 20.99 -4.28 8.32
N THR A 54 21.76 -4.75 7.33
CA THR A 54 23.10 -5.28 7.60
C THR A 54 24.05 -4.08 7.71
N PRO A 55 24.69 -3.82 8.85
CA PRO A 55 25.70 -2.77 8.94
C PRO A 55 27.00 -3.25 8.25
N PRO A 56 27.69 -2.43 7.43
CA PRO A 56 29.04 -2.75 7.05
C PRO A 56 29.95 -2.53 8.27
N LYS A 57 30.38 -3.65 8.86
CA LYS A 57 31.47 -3.71 9.83
C LYS A 57 32.77 -3.39 9.08
N GLY A 58 33.31 -2.20 9.29
CA GLY A 58 34.67 -1.84 8.87
C GLY A 58 35.48 -1.43 10.11
N PRO A 59 36.70 -1.97 10.32
CA PRO A 59 37.59 -1.47 11.36
C PRO A 59 38.17 -0.13 10.88
N GLN A 60 38.00 0.94 11.64
CA GLN A 60 38.83 2.13 11.48
C GLN A 60 40.08 1.96 12.33
N SER A 61 41.21 2.08 11.64
CA SER A 61 42.60 1.98 12.12
C SER A 61 42.96 3.04 13.15
#